data_AF-A0A955UEA8-F1
#
_entry.id   AF-A0A955UEA8-F1
#
_cell.length_a   1.000
_cell.length_b   1.000
_cell.length_c   1.000
_cell.angle_alpha   90.00
_cell.angle_beta   90.00
_cell.angle_gamma   90.00
#
_symmetry.space_group_name_H-M   'P 1'
#
loop_
_entity.id
_entity.type
_entity.pdbx_description
1 polymer ?
#
loop_
_entity_poly.entity_id
_entity_poly.type
_entity_poly.pdbx_seq_one_letter_code
_entity_poly.pdbx_strand_id
1 'polypeptide(L)' 'SFTYQVANRQALAILKQTAEHLRSYKADHAGLALQEYSWLTPQNGRYSQVQIQDREQFVGKFFEIPP' A
#
# COMPACT_ATOMS: atom_id res chain seq x y z
N SER A 1 17.74 -24.99 0.44
CA SER A 1 16.54 -24.24 -0.01
C SER A 1 16.81 -22.76 0.22
N PHE A 2 16.98 -21.97 -0.85
CA PHE A 2 17.14 -20.52 -0.74
C PHE A 2 15.75 -19.90 -0.63
N THR A 3 15.25 -19.77 0.59
CA THR A 3 14.00 -19.05 0.84
C THR A 3 14.31 -17.57 0.70
N TYR A 4 14.01 -16.99 -0.46
CA TYR A 4 14.08 -15.54 -0.67
C TYR A 4 13.12 -14.88 0.31
N GLN A 5 13.65 -14.35 1.42
CA GLN A 5 12.90 -13.41 2.26
C GLN A 5 12.80 -12.11 1.48
N VAL A 6 11.70 -11.95 0.75
CA VAL A 6 11.34 -10.66 0.17
C VAL A 6 10.99 -9.73 1.34
N ALA A 7 11.90 -8.80 1.64
CA ALA A 7 11.60 -7.78 2.63
C ALA A 7 10.45 -6.89 2.13
N ASN A 8 9.65 -6.33 3.04
CA ASN A 8 8.45 -5.54 2.72
C ASN A 8 8.69 -4.44 1.65
N ARG A 9 9.87 -3.82 1.64
CA ARG A 9 10.28 -2.81 0.64
C ARG A 9 10.62 -3.39 -0.74
N GLN A 10 11.16 -4.60 -0.81
CA GLN A 10 11.42 -5.28 -2.09
C GLN A 10 10.10 -5.72 -2.74
N ALA A 11 9.15 -6.20 -1.93
CA ALA A 11 7.80 -6.50 -2.40
C ALA A 11 7.11 -5.26 -2.98
N LEU A 12 7.28 -4.09 -2.35
CA LEU A 12 6.70 -2.83 -2.85
C LEU A 12 7.18 -2.50 -4.28
N ALA A 13 8.46 -2.69 -4.58
CA ALA A 13 9.00 -2.43 -5.92
C ALA A 13 8.41 -3.35 -6.99
N ILE A 14 8.15 -4.62 -6.65
CA ILE A 14 7.51 -5.59 -7.54
C ILE A 14 6.03 -5.21 -7.74
N LEU A 15 5.32 -4.87 -6.66
CA LEU A 15 3.92 -4.48 -6.75
C LEU A 15 3.72 -3.23 -7.61
N LYS A 16 4.66 -2.28 -7.58
CA LYS A 16 4.65 -1.10 -8.48
C LYS A 16 4.67 -1.50 -9.96
N GLN A 17 5.53 -2.43 -10.35
CA GLN A 17 5.60 -2.92 -11.74
C GLN A 17 4.29 -3.60 -12.16
N THR A 18 3.71 -4.42 -11.28
CA THR A 18 2.42 -5.07 -11.59
C THR A 18 1.28 -4.07 -11.73
N ALA A 19 1.28 -3.01 -10.90
CA ALA A 19 0.25 -1.99 -10.92
C ALA A 19 0.20 -1.20 -12.24
N GLU A 20 1.33 -1.06 -12.95
CA GLU A 20 1.38 -0.43 -14.28
C GLU A 20 0.52 -1.15 -15.33
N HIS A 21 0.20 -2.42 -15.10
CA HIS A 21 -0.61 -3.23 -15.99
C HIS A 21 -2.09 -3.31 -15.57
N LEU A 22 -2.45 -2.76 -14.42
CA LEU A 22 -3.84 -2.70 -13.96
C LEU A 22 -4.63 -1.67 -14.76
N ARG A 23 -5.95 -1.84 -14.77
CA ARG A 23 -6.89 -0.96 -15.49
C ARG A 23 -8.11 -0.64 -14.64
N SER A 24 -8.81 0.43 -15.02
CA SER A 24 -10.03 0.89 -14.35
C SER A 24 -9.78 1.19 -12.87
N TYR A 25 -10.81 1.09 -12.02
CA TYR A 25 -10.72 1.28 -10.58
C TYR A 25 -9.61 0.49 -9.88
N LYS A 26 -9.19 -0.66 -10.42
CA LYS A 26 -8.11 -1.47 -9.84
C LYS A 26 -6.75 -0.77 -9.96
N ALA A 27 -6.55 0.00 -11.03
CA ALA A 27 -5.34 0.82 -11.20
C ALA A 27 -5.33 1.95 -10.16
N ASP A 28 -6.47 2.61 -9.96
CA ASP A 28 -6.60 3.73 -9.03
C ASP A 28 -6.45 3.25 -7.57
N HIS A 29 -7.11 2.14 -7.21
CA HIS A 29 -6.94 1.48 -5.91
C HIS A 29 -5.49 1.10 -5.64
N ALA A 30 -4.83 0.47 -6.63
CA ALA A 30 -3.45 0.06 -6.48
C ALA A 30 -2.50 1.27 -6.38
N GLY A 31 -2.71 2.31 -7.18
CA GLY A 31 -1.94 3.55 -7.13
C GLY A 31 -2.01 4.21 -5.75
N LEU A 32 -3.22 4.37 -5.22
CA LEU A 32 -3.43 4.93 -3.88
C LEU A 32 -2.75 4.07 -2.80
N ALA A 33 -2.94 2.75 -2.83
CA ALA A 33 -2.33 1.84 -1.86
C ALA A 33 -0.78 1.89 -1.91
N LEU A 34 -0.19 1.93 -3.11
CA LEU A 34 1.26 1.98 -3.29
C LEU A 34 1.88 3.31 -2.87
N GLN A 35 1.16 4.41 -3.06
CA GLN A 35 1.60 5.74 -2.62
C GLN A 35 1.66 5.83 -1.09
N GLU A 36 0.60 5.39 -0.41
CA GLU A 36 0.46 5.54 1.05
C GLU A 36 1.20 4.45 1.84
N TYR A 37 1.56 3.33 1.20
CA TYR A 37 2.17 2.17 1.85
C TYR A 37 3.36 2.51 2.76
N SER A 38 4.29 3.35 2.28
CA SER A 38 5.50 3.66 3.07
C SER A 38 5.20 4.52 4.29
N TRP A 39 4.16 5.35 4.23
CA TRP A 39 3.77 6.24 5.32
C TRP A 39 2.96 5.49 6.37
N LEU A 40 2.02 4.65 5.93
CA LEU A 40 1.13 3.89 6.79
C LEU A 40 1.78 2.65 7.40
N THR A 41 2.88 2.13 6.84
CA THR A 41 3.55 0.95 7.41
C THR A 41 4.40 1.33 8.62
N PRO A 42 4.13 0.80 9.82
CA PRO A 42 4.91 1.11 11.01
C PRO A 42 6.31 0.49 10.93
N GLN A 43 7.36 1.28 11.17
CA GLN A 43 8.75 0.81 11.09
C GLN A 43 9.19 -0.03 12.30
N ASN A 44 8.59 0.21 13.47
CA ASN A 44 8.87 -0.51 14.72
C ASN A 44 7.78 -1.55 15.05
N GLY A 45 6.90 -1.86 14.09
CA GLY A 45 5.79 -2.79 14.26
C GLY A 45 4.61 -2.26 15.09
N ARG A 46 4.64 -0.99 15.53
CA ARG A 46 3.54 -0.36 16.29
C ARG A 46 3.05 0.89 15.58
N TYR A 47 1.74 1.03 15.47
CA TYR A 47 1.14 2.25 14.97
C TYR A 47 1.15 3.33 16.06
N SER A 48 1.59 4.53 15.69
CA SER A 48 1.34 5.73 16.49
C SER A 48 -0.11 6.20 16.29
N GLN A 49 -0.61 7.05 17.19
CA GLN A 49 -1.95 7.61 17.07
C GLN A 49 -2.16 8.38 15.74
N VAL A 50 -1.13 9.07 15.28
CA VAL A 50 -1.14 9.78 13.98
C VAL A 50 -1.31 8.80 12.84
N GLN A 51 -0.55 7.71 12.82
CA GLN A 51 -0.66 6.69 11.77
C GLN A 51 -2.00 5.95 11.77
N ILE A 52 -2.64 5.82 12.94
CA ILE A 52 -4.01 5.27 13.02
C ILE A 52 -4.99 6.21 12.31
N GLN A 53 -4.91 7.51 12.56
CA GLN A 53 -5.76 8.50 11.91
C GLN A 53 -5.50 8.56 10.39
N ASP A 54 -4.23 8.55 9.99
CA ASP A 54 -3.87 8.53 8.57
C ASP A 54 -4.37 7.26 7.86
N ARG A 55 -4.36 6.12 8.56
CA ARG A 55 -4.93 4.87 8.05
C ARG A 55 -6.44 4.99 7.86
N GLU A 56 -7.16 5.61 8.79
CA GLU A 56 -8.61 5.83 8.65
C GLU A 56 -8.93 6.73 7.45
N GLN A 57 -8.16 7.80 7.27
CA GLN A 57 -8.29 8.68 6.09
C GLN A 57 -8.01 7.93 4.79
N PHE A 58 -6.96 7.09 4.77
CA PHE A 58 -6.65 6.24 3.63
C PHE A 58 -7.81 5.28 3.31
N VAL A 59 -8.37 4.63 4.31
CA VAL A 59 -9.50 3.70 4.13
C VAL A 59 -10.71 4.42 3.52
N GLY A 60 -11.01 5.64 3.98
CA GLY A 60 -12.05 6.48 3.37
C GLY A 60 -11.80 6.73 1.89
N LYS A 61 -10.64 7.28 1.55
CA LYS A 61 -10.23 7.55 0.15
C LYS A 61 -10.25 6.30 -0.72
N PHE A 62 -9.85 5.16 -0.18
CA PHE A 62 -9.83 3.90 -0.91
C PHE A 62 -11.24 3.45 -1.31
N PHE A 63 -12.21 3.58 -0.41
CA PHE A 63 -13.60 3.19 -0.67
C PHE A 63 -14.41 4.25 -1.45
N GLU A 64 -13.92 5.48 -1.57
CA GLU A 64 -14.52 6.50 -2.45
C GLU A 64 -14.31 6.19 -3.94
N ILE A 65 -13.29 5.40 -4.29
CA ILE A 65 -13.05 5.01 -5.68
C ILE A 65 -14.07 3.94 -6.09
N PRO A 66 -14.96 4.24 -7.05
CA PRO A 66 -16.03 3.32 -7.46
C PRO A 66 -15.49 2.17 -8.34
N PRO A 67 -16.16 1.00 -8.35
CA PRO A 67 -15.81 -0.13 -9.21
C PRO A 67 -16.17 0.07 -10.70
#